data_AF-A0ABD0PDX7-F1
#
_entry.id   AF-A0ABD0PDX7-F1
#
_cell.length_a   1.000
_cell.length_b   1.000
_cell.length_c   1.000
_cell.angle_alpha   90.00
_cell.angle_beta   90.00
_cell.angle_gamma   90.00
#
_symmetry.space_group_name_H-M   'P 1'
#
loop_
_entity.id
_entity.type
_entity.pdbx_description
1 polymer ?
#
loop_
_entity_poly.entity_id
_entity_poly.type
_entity_poly.pdbx_seq_one_letter_code
_entity_poly.pdbx_strand_id
1 'polypeptide(L)'
;QKDLKWNQAIIALFSAEGMDTFIKVLQKLTSLLLLPWRLHGPMGPTAQRLMMLSVASCSLRLIRAMLTELLCGGNCEFRDVRVPSVCVALHKILCSTPTTGRLDAEELRIQGDVTEILLTFTHAVSEQETGSEETVAGNSWSLMLKEVLNSILAAPENIYSSLSLLSELLPLPLPMQTTQVLNIQVPVAADCPTYRSSDPNPCELAD
;
A
#
# COMPACT_ATOMS: atom_id res chain seq x y z
N GLN A 1 -11.46 -26.76 -5.89
CA GLN A 1 -11.27 -26.71 -7.35
C GLN A 1 -11.32 -25.24 -7.76
N LYS A 2 -10.18 -24.54 -7.84
CA LYS A 2 -10.14 -23.22 -8.49
C LYS A 2 -10.50 -23.49 -9.95
N ASP A 3 -11.62 -22.97 -10.41
CA ASP A 3 -12.27 -23.42 -11.65
C ASP A 3 -11.34 -23.15 -12.84
N LEU A 4 -10.86 -24.21 -13.51
CA LEU A 4 -9.95 -24.10 -14.67
C LEU A 4 -10.53 -23.15 -15.74
N LYS A 5 -11.87 -23.08 -15.81
CA LYS A 5 -12.65 -22.18 -16.66
C LYS A 5 -12.38 -20.70 -16.36
N TRP A 6 -12.26 -20.31 -15.09
CA TRP A 6 -11.97 -18.91 -14.72
C TRP A 6 -10.58 -18.50 -15.15
N ASN A 7 -9.58 -19.35 -14.91
CA ASN A 7 -8.21 -19.06 -15.34
C ASN A 7 -8.14 -18.95 -16.88
N GLN A 8 -8.82 -19.83 -17.61
CA GLN A 8 -8.90 -19.74 -19.07
C GLN A 8 -9.58 -18.45 -19.53
N ALA A 9 -10.66 -18.02 -18.87
CA ALA A 9 -11.34 -16.77 -19.19
C ALA A 9 -10.45 -15.54 -18.95
N ILE A 10 -9.66 -15.52 -17.86
CA ILE A 10 -8.70 -14.44 -17.56
C ILE A 10 -7.59 -14.39 -18.61
N ILE A 11 -7.03 -15.55 -18.98
CA ILE A 11 -5.99 -15.63 -20.02
C ILE A 11 -6.54 -15.18 -21.37
N ALA A 12 -7.76 -15.60 -21.74
CA ALA A 12 -8.42 -15.16 -22.95
C ALA A 12 -8.67 -13.65 -22.97
N LEU A 13 -9.12 -13.08 -21.84
CA LEU A 13 -9.34 -11.65 -21.69
C LEU A 13 -8.03 -10.86 -21.83
N PHE A 14 -6.95 -11.33 -21.21
CA PHE A 14 -5.62 -10.73 -21.37
C PHE A 14 -5.14 -10.79 -22.82
N SER A 15 -5.33 -11.94 -23.47
CA SER A 15 -4.96 -12.17 -24.88
C SER A 15 -5.76 -11.31 -25.87
N ALA A 16 -6.95 -10.86 -25.47
CA ALA A 16 -7.82 -9.97 -26.24
C ALA A 16 -7.60 -8.48 -25.90
N GLU A 17 -6.40 -8.09 -25.47
CA GLU A 17 -6.05 -6.70 -25.09
C GLU A 17 -6.89 -6.15 -23.92
N GLY A 18 -7.42 -7.04 -23.07
CA GLY A 18 -8.25 -6.66 -21.93
C GLY A 18 -7.52 -5.73 -20.96
N MET A 19 -6.24 -6.00 -20.69
CA MET A 19 -5.40 -5.14 -19.83
C MET A 19 -5.32 -3.71 -20.36
N ASP A 20 -4.99 -3.54 -21.64
CA ASP A 20 -4.89 -2.23 -22.29
C ASP A 20 -6.24 -1.48 -22.27
N THR A 21 -7.33 -2.21 -22.51
CA THR A 21 -8.69 -1.65 -22.46
C THR A 21 -9.03 -1.13 -21.07
N PHE A 22 -8.80 -1.90 -20.00
CA PHE A 22 -9.11 -1.44 -18.64
C PHE A 22 -8.19 -0.32 -18.17
N ILE A 23 -6.92 -0.32 -18.57
CA ILE A 23 -6.02 0.82 -18.35
C ILE A 23 -6.60 2.09 -18.98
N LYS A 24 -7.01 2.04 -20.25
CA LYS A 24 -7.62 3.18 -20.95
C LYS A 24 -8.91 3.65 -20.29
N VAL A 25 -9.76 2.71 -19.84
CA VAL A 25 -10.99 3.04 -19.09
C VAL A 25 -10.65 3.79 -17.80
N LEU A 26 -9.71 3.28 -16.99
CA LEU A 26 -9.29 3.94 -15.77
C LEU A 26 -8.63 5.30 -16.04
N GLN A 27 -7.79 5.43 -17.07
CA GLN A 27 -7.20 6.70 -17.48
C GLN A 27 -8.28 7.73 -17.84
N LYS A 28 -9.30 7.29 -18.60
CA LYS A 28 -10.42 8.15 -18.96
C LYS A 28 -11.22 8.56 -17.73
N LEU A 29 -11.51 7.63 -16.82
CA LEU A 29 -12.21 7.94 -15.56
C LEU A 29 -11.41 8.92 -14.71
N THR A 30 -10.12 8.68 -14.50
CA THR A 30 -9.23 9.60 -13.78
C THR A 30 -9.27 11.00 -14.41
N SER A 31 -9.22 11.12 -15.75
CA SER A 31 -9.31 12.42 -16.42
C SER A 31 -10.65 13.13 -16.20
N LEU A 32 -11.76 12.37 -16.19
CA LEU A 32 -13.11 12.89 -15.99
C LEU A 32 -13.36 13.28 -14.53
N LEU A 33 -12.73 12.57 -13.58
CA LEU A 33 -12.85 12.83 -12.15
C LEU A 33 -11.93 13.98 -11.70
N LEU A 34 -10.74 14.13 -12.31
CA LEU A 34 -9.73 15.09 -11.88
C LEU A 34 -10.27 16.53 -11.85
N LEU A 35 -10.96 16.96 -12.90
CA LEU A 35 -11.44 18.34 -13.02
C LEU A 35 -12.57 18.67 -12.01
N PRO A 36 -13.64 17.85 -11.89
CA PRO A 36 -14.63 17.99 -10.82
C PRO A 36 -14.00 18.09 -9.43
N TRP A 37 -13.06 17.20 -9.12
CA TRP A 37 -12.38 17.15 -7.83
C TRP A 37 -11.55 18.41 -7.54
N ARG A 38 -10.85 18.96 -8.55
CA ARG A 38 -10.03 20.16 -8.37
C ARG A 38 -10.83 21.45 -8.21
N LEU A 39 -11.97 21.56 -8.88
CA LEU A 39 -12.68 22.84 -9.01
C LEU A 39 -13.92 22.97 -8.13
N HIS A 40 -14.62 21.87 -7.86
CA HIS A 40 -15.96 21.91 -7.26
C HIS A 40 -16.01 21.25 -5.88
N GLY A 41 -14.87 20.77 -5.36
CA GLY A 41 -14.84 19.90 -4.19
C GLY A 41 -15.51 18.55 -4.46
N PRO A 42 -15.82 17.77 -3.42
CA PRO A 42 -16.53 16.50 -3.57
C PRO A 42 -17.86 16.74 -4.23
N MET A 43 -18.04 16.11 -5.38
CA MET A 43 -19.38 15.89 -5.89
C MET A 43 -20.12 15.07 -4.83
N GLY A 44 -21.27 15.57 -4.38
CA GLY A 44 -22.18 14.80 -3.54
C GLY A 44 -22.51 13.44 -4.17
N PRO A 45 -23.25 12.56 -3.47
CA PRO A 45 -23.60 11.22 -3.94
C PRO A 45 -24.55 11.29 -5.14
N THR A 46 -24.01 11.64 -6.31
CA THR A 46 -24.72 11.67 -7.57
C THR A 46 -24.67 10.29 -8.19
N ALA A 47 -25.73 9.89 -8.90
CA ALA A 47 -25.78 8.62 -9.61
C ALA A 47 -24.59 8.46 -10.58
N GLN A 48 -24.15 9.57 -11.19
CA GLN A 48 -22.98 9.60 -12.07
C GLN A 48 -21.68 9.27 -11.33
N ARG A 49 -21.45 9.84 -10.14
CA ARG A 49 -20.28 9.51 -9.30
C ARG A 49 -20.27 8.03 -8.94
N LEU A 50 -21.39 7.50 -8.47
CA LEU A 50 -21.50 6.08 -8.11
C LEU A 50 -21.23 5.16 -9.31
N MET A 51 -21.73 5.50 -10.50
CA MET A 51 -21.46 4.75 -11.72
C MET A 51 -19.97 4.79 -12.10
N MET A 52 -19.30 5.95 -11.99
CA MET A 52 -17.86 6.04 -12.28
C MET A 52 -17.03 5.21 -11.30
N LEU A 53 -17.38 5.24 -10.00
CA LEU A 53 -16.70 4.46 -8.97
C LEU A 53 -16.93 2.95 -9.14
N SER A 54 -18.13 2.53 -9.55
CA SER A 54 -18.40 1.11 -9.82
C SER A 54 -17.62 0.59 -11.02
N VAL A 55 -17.52 1.37 -12.11
CA VAL A 55 -16.68 1.02 -13.27
C VAL A 55 -15.20 0.97 -12.87
N ALA A 56 -14.73 1.90 -12.04
CA ALA A 56 -13.37 1.87 -11.53
C ALA A 56 -13.11 0.58 -10.72
N SER A 57 -13.95 0.24 -9.75
CA SER A 57 -13.80 -0.98 -8.94
C SER A 57 -13.83 -2.24 -9.80
N CYS A 58 -14.75 -2.35 -10.76
CA CYS A 58 -14.79 -3.49 -11.69
C CYS A 58 -13.52 -3.61 -12.52
N SER A 59 -13.02 -2.49 -13.07
CA SER A 59 -11.79 -2.46 -13.88
C SER A 59 -10.56 -2.85 -13.05
N LEU A 60 -10.45 -2.32 -11.83
CA LEU A 60 -9.37 -2.66 -10.91
C LEU A 60 -9.37 -4.15 -10.55
N ARG A 61 -10.54 -4.73 -10.23
CA ARG A 61 -10.64 -6.18 -9.94
C ARG A 61 -10.21 -7.05 -11.13
N LEU A 62 -10.57 -6.67 -12.35
CA LEU A 62 -10.17 -7.41 -13.56
C LEU A 62 -8.67 -7.26 -13.84
N ILE A 63 -8.12 -6.06 -13.68
CA ILE A 63 -6.67 -5.82 -13.76
C ILE A 63 -5.94 -6.67 -12.73
N ARG A 64 -6.38 -6.67 -11.46
CA ARG A 64 -5.79 -7.49 -10.40
C ARG A 64 -5.82 -8.97 -10.77
N ALA A 65 -6.97 -9.49 -11.21
CA ALA A 65 -7.10 -10.90 -11.59
C ALA A 65 -6.14 -11.29 -12.72
N MET A 66 -6.00 -10.45 -13.75
CA MET A 66 -5.03 -10.67 -14.82
C MET A 66 -3.59 -10.58 -14.31
N LEU A 67 -3.27 -9.57 -13.50
CA LEU A 67 -1.93 -9.42 -12.92
C LEU A 67 -1.54 -10.60 -12.04
N THR A 68 -2.44 -11.06 -11.17
CA THR A 68 -2.18 -12.22 -10.31
C THR A 68 -1.87 -13.46 -11.13
N GLU A 69 -2.63 -13.74 -12.19
CA GLU A 69 -2.36 -14.90 -13.05
C GLU A 69 -1.07 -14.74 -13.87
N LEU A 70 -0.70 -13.51 -14.29
CA LEU A 70 0.54 -13.24 -15.03
C LEU A 70 1.78 -13.33 -14.12
N LEU A 71 1.72 -12.68 -12.97
CA LEU A 71 2.86 -12.50 -12.06
C LEU A 71 3.08 -13.72 -11.16
N CYS A 72 2.02 -14.32 -10.60
CA CYS A 72 2.14 -15.54 -9.78
C CYS A 72 2.20 -16.81 -10.64
N GLY A 73 1.93 -16.71 -11.95
CA GLY A 73 2.05 -17.82 -12.89
C GLY A 73 3.50 -18.14 -13.30
N GLY A 74 4.49 -17.33 -12.88
CA GLY A 74 5.92 -17.58 -13.04
C GLY A 74 6.49 -17.55 -14.47
N ASN A 75 5.64 -17.33 -15.49
CA ASN A 75 6.01 -17.50 -16.89
C ASN A 75 6.12 -16.19 -17.68
N CYS A 76 5.82 -15.03 -17.10
CA CYS A 76 5.78 -13.76 -17.82
C CYS A 76 6.30 -12.58 -16.98
N GLU A 77 7.29 -11.86 -17.50
CA GLU A 77 7.69 -10.57 -16.95
C GLU A 77 6.67 -9.48 -17.34
N PHE A 78 6.02 -8.88 -16.34
CA PHE A 78 5.08 -7.78 -16.58
C PHE A 78 5.77 -6.42 -16.39
N ARG A 79 6.18 -5.75 -17.46
CA ARG A 79 6.95 -4.48 -17.39
C ARG A 79 6.14 -3.23 -17.72
N ASP A 80 4.81 -3.35 -17.79
CA ASP A 80 3.94 -2.24 -18.17
C ASP A 80 3.66 -1.29 -17.00
N VAL A 81 4.39 -0.17 -16.99
CA VAL A 81 4.26 0.91 -15.99
C VAL A 81 2.91 1.63 -16.03
N ARG A 82 2.10 1.44 -17.07
CA ARG A 82 0.80 2.12 -17.18
C ARG A 82 -0.18 1.68 -16.10
N VAL A 83 -0.07 0.44 -15.61
CA VAL A 83 -0.91 -0.06 -14.51
C VAL A 83 -0.61 0.65 -13.20
N PRO A 84 0.63 0.65 -12.66
CA PRO A 84 0.92 1.40 -11.45
C PRO A 84 0.67 2.90 -11.64
N SER A 85 0.93 3.46 -12.82
CA SER A 85 0.69 4.88 -13.10
C SER A 85 -0.79 5.27 -12.97
N VAL A 86 -1.70 4.51 -13.58
CA VAL A 86 -3.14 4.79 -13.47
C VAL A 86 -3.68 4.53 -12.06
N CYS A 87 -3.15 3.54 -11.36
CA CYS A 87 -3.49 3.25 -9.97
C CYS A 87 -3.12 4.41 -9.05
N VAL A 88 -1.88 4.89 -9.14
CA VAL A 88 -1.38 6.04 -8.37
C VAL A 88 -2.18 7.30 -8.70
N ALA A 89 -2.49 7.54 -9.97
CA ALA A 89 -3.30 8.69 -10.39
C ALA A 89 -4.73 8.64 -9.81
N LEU A 90 -5.36 7.46 -9.81
CA LEU A 90 -6.69 7.26 -9.25
C LEU A 90 -6.69 7.41 -7.71
N HIS A 91 -5.71 6.85 -7.02
CA HIS A 91 -5.58 6.94 -5.57
C HIS A 91 -5.46 8.40 -5.09
N LYS A 92 -4.72 9.25 -5.83
CA LYS A 92 -4.64 10.69 -5.53
C LYS A 92 -5.99 11.36 -5.50
N ILE A 93 -6.82 11.07 -6.51
CA ILE A 93 -8.17 11.61 -6.61
C ILE A 93 -8.99 11.15 -5.41
N LEU A 94 -8.93 9.85 -5.07
CA LEU A 94 -9.70 9.27 -3.97
C LEU A 94 -9.25 9.75 -2.59
N CYS A 95 -7.96 10.08 -2.40
CA CYS A 95 -7.41 10.56 -1.14
C CYS A 95 -7.57 12.07 -0.94
N SER A 96 -8.01 12.80 -1.96
CA SER A 96 -8.25 14.22 -1.80
C SER A 96 -9.41 14.46 -0.84
N THR A 97 -9.18 15.31 0.18
CA THR A 97 -10.06 15.42 1.34
C THR A 97 -11.43 15.95 0.94
N PRO A 98 -12.53 15.26 1.29
CA PRO A 98 -13.82 15.80 1.02
C PRO A 98 -14.15 17.00 1.93
N THR A 99 -14.94 17.95 1.44
CA THR A 99 -15.42 19.13 2.20
C THR A 99 -16.10 18.77 3.52
N THR A 100 -16.61 17.54 3.65
CA THR A 100 -17.21 16.97 4.87
C THR A 100 -16.20 16.34 5.82
N GLY A 101 -14.93 16.22 5.42
CA GLY A 101 -13.86 15.56 6.18
C GLY A 101 -13.96 14.03 6.25
N ARG A 102 -14.93 13.40 5.57
CA ARG A 102 -15.14 11.93 5.59
C ARG A 102 -15.22 11.34 4.19
N LEU A 103 -14.36 10.36 3.92
CA LEU A 103 -14.41 9.55 2.71
C LEU A 103 -15.62 8.60 2.74
N ASP A 104 -16.21 8.39 1.57
CA ASP A 104 -17.31 7.45 1.36
C ASP A 104 -16.79 5.99 1.41
N ALA A 105 -17.66 5.05 1.81
CA ALA A 105 -17.26 3.64 1.94
C ALA A 105 -16.79 3.05 0.60
N GLU A 106 -17.40 3.50 -0.51
CA GLU A 106 -17.00 3.10 -1.85
C GLU A 106 -15.62 3.64 -2.24
N GLU A 107 -15.26 4.85 -1.82
CA GLU A 107 -13.93 5.43 -2.09
C GLU A 107 -12.85 4.70 -1.31
N LEU A 108 -13.10 4.42 -0.03
CA LEU A 108 -12.20 3.62 0.80
C LEU A 108 -12.02 2.22 0.22
N ARG A 109 -13.09 1.60 -0.28
CA ARG A 109 -12.99 0.30 -0.95
C ARG A 109 -12.12 0.36 -2.19
N ILE A 110 -12.25 1.40 -3.01
CA ILE A 110 -11.45 1.56 -4.23
C ILE A 110 -10.00 1.89 -3.90
N GLN A 111 -9.72 2.66 -2.85
CA GLN A 111 -8.36 2.84 -2.33
C GLN A 111 -7.74 1.48 -1.96
N GLY A 112 -8.49 0.62 -1.27
CA GLY A 112 -8.08 -0.76 -0.98
C GLY A 112 -7.85 -1.59 -2.26
N ASP A 113 -8.77 -1.54 -3.24
CA ASP A 113 -8.61 -2.23 -4.53
C ASP A 113 -7.32 -1.80 -5.25
N VAL A 114 -6.95 -0.50 -5.17
CA VAL A 114 -5.70 0.03 -5.73
C VAL A 114 -4.49 -0.53 -4.97
N THR A 115 -4.49 -0.48 -3.64
CA THR A 115 -3.41 -1.01 -2.81
C THR A 115 -3.17 -2.50 -3.09
N GLU A 116 -4.23 -3.29 -3.19
CA GLU A 116 -4.19 -4.71 -3.52
C GLU A 116 -3.55 -5.01 -4.89
N ILE A 117 -3.83 -4.17 -5.90
CA ILE A 117 -3.15 -4.28 -7.20
C ILE A 117 -1.65 -4.05 -7.05
N LEU A 118 -1.25 -2.98 -6.35
CA LEU A 118 0.16 -2.66 -6.18
C LEU A 118 0.89 -3.72 -5.36
N LEU A 119 0.25 -4.31 -4.35
CA LEU A 119 0.76 -5.46 -3.60
C LEU A 119 0.91 -6.72 -4.44
N THR A 120 0.14 -6.88 -5.52
CA THR A 120 0.35 -8.01 -6.45
C THR A 120 1.75 -7.96 -7.08
N PHE A 121 2.34 -6.76 -7.25
CA PHE A 121 3.72 -6.60 -7.71
C PHE A 121 4.76 -6.96 -6.63
N THR A 122 4.44 -6.83 -5.35
CA THR A 122 5.37 -7.17 -4.25
C THR A 122 5.43 -8.68 -4.02
N HIS A 123 4.28 -9.36 -4.08
CA HIS A 123 4.20 -10.81 -3.89
C HIS A 123 4.95 -11.57 -4.98
N ALA A 124 4.89 -11.10 -6.24
CA ALA A 124 5.57 -11.70 -7.37
C ALA A 124 7.10 -11.80 -7.19
N VAL A 125 7.71 -10.77 -6.60
CA VAL A 125 9.17 -10.73 -6.35
C VAL A 125 9.59 -11.58 -5.16
N SER A 126 8.68 -11.88 -4.23
CA SER A 126 9.00 -12.78 -3.11
C SER A 126 9.23 -14.23 -3.55
N GLU A 127 8.70 -14.63 -4.71
CA GLU A 127 8.80 -15.99 -5.25
C GLU A 127 9.92 -16.15 -6.30
N GLN A 128 10.29 -15.05 -6.98
CA GLN A 128 11.20 -15.07 -8.12
C GLN A 128 12.34 -14.04 -7.92
N GLU A 129 13.59 -14.52 -7.83
CA GLU A 129 14.85 -13.79 -8.10
C GLU A 129 15.50 -12.92 -7.01
N THR A 130 16.53 -13.50 -6.37
CA THR A 130 17.61 -12.80 -5.62
C THR A 130 18.95 -12.80 -6.37
N GLY A 131 18.96 -12.75 -7.70
CA GLY A 131 20.19 -12.84 -8.51
C GLY A 131 20.39 -11.66 -9.46
N SER A 132 21.41 -10.84 -9.20
CA SER A 132 21.96 -9.70 -10.00
C SER A 132 21.28 -8.32 -9.87
N GLU A 133 22.08 -7.24 -9.82
CA GLU A 133 21.64 -5.83 -9.70
C GLU A 133 20.83 -5.34 -10.91
N GLU A 134 21.11 -5.86 -12.11
CA GLU A 134 20.43 -5.45 -13.37
C GLU A 134 18.99 -5.97 -13.46
N THR A 135 18.75 -7.18 -12.94
CA THR A 135 17.43 -7.82 -12.78
C THR A 135 16.61 -7.14 -11.68
N VAL A 136 17.25 -6.66 -10.61
CA VAL A 136 16.57 -5.91 -9.54
C VAL A 136 16.03 -4.56 -10.04
N ALA A 137 16.78 -3.79 -10.81
CA ALA A 137 16.34 -2.47 -11.30
C ALA A 137 15.24 -2.54 -12.37
N GLY A 138 15.14 -3.68 -13.07
CA GLY A 138 14.26 -3.87 -14.22
C GLY A 138 12.98 -4.66 -13.94
N ASN A 139 12.83 -5.26 -12.76
CA ASN A 139 11.68 -6.09 -12.44
C ASN A 139 10.39 -5.25 -12.22
N SER A 140 9.24 -5.92 -12.32
CA SER A 140 7.91 -5.31 -12.24
C SER A 140 7.71 -4.52 -10.95
N TRP A 141 8.27 -5.00 -9.83
CA TRP A 141 8.20 -4.34 -8.53
C TRP A 141 8.98 -3.03 -8.51
N SER A 142 10.23 -3.01 -8.98
CA SER A 142 11.05 -1.80 -9.03
C SER A 142 10.43 -0.73 -9.93
N LEU A 143 9.84 -1.15 -11.05
CA LEU A 143 9.08 -0.26 -11.93
C LEU A 143 7.83 0.33 -11.24
N MET A 144 7.08 -0.50 -10.51
CA MET A 144 5.94 -0.07 -9.70
C MET A 144 6.38 0.91 -8.59
N LEU A 145 7.42 0.57 -7.84
CA LEU A 145 7.92 1.40 -6.74
C LEU A 145 8.44 2.75 -7.26
N LYS A 146 9.15 2.74 -8.39
CA LYS A 146 9.60 3.96 -9.06
C LYS A 146 8.43 4.88 -9.41
N GLU A 147 7.30 4.34 -9.87
CA GLU A 147 6.11 5.13 -10.17
C GLU A 147 5.50 5.77 -8.91
N VAL A 148 5.40 5.00 -7.81
CA VAL A 148 4.92 5.53 -6.51
C VAL A 148 5.84 6.63 -5.99
N LEU A 149 7.16 6.43 -6.04
CA LEU A 149 8.16 7.40 -5.58
C LEU A 149 8.20 8.66 -6.46
N ASN A 150 8.18 8.51 -7.78
CA ASN A 150 8.11 9.64 -8.71
C ASN A 150 6.87 10.50 -8.46
N SER A 151 5.76 9.85 -8.11
CA SER A 151 4.51 10.53 -7.80
C SER A 151 4.59 11.43 -6.56
N ILE A 152 5.34 11.03 -5.51
CA ILE A 152 5.58 11.85 -4.32
C ILE A 152 6.20 13.19 -4.72
N LEU A 153 7.20 13.13 -5.59
CA LEU A 153 7.98 14.29 -6.01
C LEU A 153 7.30 15.14 -7.11
N ALA A 154 6.27 14.60 -7.76
CA ALA A 154 5.62 15.27 -8.89
C ALA A 154 4.85 16.54 -8.50
N ALA A 155 4.21 16.55 -7.32
CA ALA A 155 3.46 17.70 -6.81
C ALA A 155 3.17 17.55 -5.29
N PRO A 156 3.11 18.64 -4.51
CA PRO A 156 2.88 18.57 -3.07
C PRO A 156 1.54 17.93 -2.67
N GLU A 157 0.50 18.09 -3.50
CA GLU A 157 -0.81 17.46 -3.29
C GLU A 157 -0.76 15.92 -3.34
N ASN A 158 0.29 15.34 -3.94
CA ASN A 158 0.44 13.90 -4.05
C ASN A 158 1.03 13.26 -2.79
N ILE A 159 1.64 14.04 -1.90
CA ILE A 159 2.45 13.54 -0.77
C ILE A 159 1.63 12.58 0.09
N TYR A 160 0.43 12.98 0.52
CA TYR A 160 -0.43 12.15 1.38
C TYR A 160 -0.79 10.82 0.70
N SER A 161 -1.34 10.90 -0.52
CA SER A 161 -1.76 9.73 -1.30
C SER A 161 -0.60 8.76 -1.52
N SER A 162 0.54 9.26 -1.98
CA SER A 162 1.68 8.39 -2.34
C SER A 162 2.42 7.85 -1.13
N LEU A 163 2.49 8.59 -0.01
CA LEU A 163 3.03 8.06 1.24
C LEU A 163 2.11 7.00 1.86
N SER A 164 0.78 7.18 1.75
CA SER A 164 -0.19 6.17 2.18
C SER A 164 -0.05 4.87 1.38
N LEU A 165 0.15 4.97 0.06
CA LEU A 165 0.45 3.77 -0.75
C LEU A 165 1.80 3.15 -0.34
N LEU A 166 2.82 3.98 -0.15
CA LEU A 166 4.15 3.50 0.24
C LEU A 166 4.11 2.77 1.60
N SER A 167 3.36 3.27 2.58
CA SER A 167 3.25 2.62 3.89
C SER A 167 2.57 1.26 3.83
N GLU A 168 1.60 1.07 2.95
CA GLU A 168 0.94 -0.23 2.74
C GLU A 168 1.82 -1.21 1.97
N LEU A 169 2.65 -0.71 1.04
CA LEU A 169 3.59 -1.53 0.26
C LEU A 169 4.81 -2.00 1.06
N LEU A 170 5.12 -1.31 2.17
CA LEU A 170 6.20 -1.69 3.06
C LEU A 170 5.72 -2.83 3.98
N PRO A 171 6.50 -3.92 4.13
CA PRO A 171 6.17 -4.95 5.12
C PRO A 171 6.19 -4.33 6.53
N LEU A 172 5.03 -4.30 7.19
CA LEU A 172 4.91 -3.84 8.58
C LEU A 172 5.25 -4.99 9.55
N PRO A 173 6.00 -4.74 10.65
CA PRO A 173 6.69 -3.51 11.02
C PRO A 173 8.20 -3.58 10.72
N LEU A 174 8.73 -2.52 10.10
CA LEU A 174 10.12 -2.12 10.36
C LEU A 174 10.29 -2.02 11.89
N PRO A 175 11.36 -2.57 12.48
CA PRO A 175 11.53 -2.61 13.92
C PRO A 175 11.43 -1.18 14.46
N MET A 176 10.30 -0.88 15.09
CA MET A 176 10.17 0.29 15.94
C MET A 176 11.14 0.02 17.09
N GLN A 177 12.33 0.62 17.03
CA GLN A 177 13.12 0.84 18.23
C GLN A 177 12.26 1.73 19.12
N THR A 178 11.42 1.10 19.94
CA THR A 178 10.87 1.76 21.09
C THR A 178 12.08 2.28 21.86
N THR A 179 12.06 3.55 22.22
CA THR A 179 12.99 4.11 23.20
C THR A 179 12.71 3.48 24.56
N GLN A 180 12.96 2.18 24.70
CA GLN A 180 13.25 1.59 25.99
C GLN A 180 14.68 1.97 26.27
N VAL A 181 14.84 2.88 27.24
CA VAL A 181 16.12 3.18 27.86
C VAL A 181 16.77 1.84 28.18
N LEU A 182 17.97 1.61 27.62
CA LEU A 182 18.82 0.48 27.96
C LEU A 182 19.14 0.58 29.46
N ASN A 183 18.27 0.06 30.33
CA ASN A 183 18.62 -0.17 31.72
C ASN A 183 19.49 -1.42 31.73
N ILE A 184 20.77 -1.21 31.49
CA ILE A 184 21.83 -2.19 31.68
C ILE A 184 21.79 -2.59 33.15
N GLN A 185 20.99 -3.60 33.49
CA GLN A 185 21.15 -4.34 34.73
C GLN A 185 22.25 -5.38 34.48
N VAL A 186 23.46 -4.95 34.82
CA VAL A 186 24.63 -5.82 35.01
C VAL A 186 24.22 -6.97 35.94
N PRO A 187 24.45 -8.24 35.56
CA PRO A 187 24.16 -9.36 36.44
C PRO A 187 25.23 -9.44 37.52
N VAL A 188 24.87 -9.13 38.78
CA VAL A 188 25.68 -9.51 39.94
C VAL A 188 25.07 -10.78 40.51
N ALA A 189 25.66 -11.91 40.14
CA ALA A 189 25.45 -13.19 40.80
C ALA A 189 26.03 -13.15 42.23
N ALA A 190 25.36 -13.87 43.11
CA ALA A 190 25.58 -13.98 44.55
C ALA A 190 26.97 -14.48 44.97
N ASP A 191 27.49 -13.97 46.10
CA ASP A 191 27.87 -14.71 47.33
C ASP A 191 28.83 -13.87 48.20
N CYS A 192 28.45 -13.50 49.44
CA CYS A 192 28.87 -14.09 50.74
C CYS A 192 29.53 -12.99 51.65
N PRO A 193 29.71 -13.15 52.99
CA PRO A 193 28.67 -13.07 54.03
C PRO A 193 29.03 -12.20 55.29
N THR A 194 28.04 -11.96 56.15
CA THR A 194 28.06 -11.69 57.63
C THR A 194 28.99 -10.64 58.26
N TYR A 195 28.43 -9.64 58.98
CA TYR A 195 28.65 -9.44 60.44
C TYR A 195 27.70 -8.37 61.09
N ARG A 196 26.77 -8.87 61.92
CA ARG A 196 26.34 -8.45 63.28
C ARG A 196 26.45 -6.98 63.77
N SER A 197 25.30 -6.48 64.26
CA SER A 197 25.05 -5.56 65.41
C SER A 197 25.51 -4.11 65.32
N SER A 198 24.56 -3.16 65.45
CA SER A 198 24.30 -2.43 66.71
C SER A 198 23.11 -1.47 66.54
N ASP A 199 22.02 -1.77 67.22
CA ASP A 199 21.05 -0.78 67.74
C ASP A 199 21.79 0.18 68.71
N PRO A 200 21.34 1.45 68.92
CA PRO A 200 20.00 1.68 69.48
C PRO A 200 19.25 2.96 69.04
N ASN A 201 17.91 2.86 69.08
CA ASN A 201 16.95 3.96 69.32
C ASN A 201 17.24 4.64 70.70
N PRO A 202 16.66 5.81 71.10
CA PRO A 202 15.50 6.55 70.57
C PRO A 202 15.69 8.10 70.61
N CYS A 203 14.58 8.87 70.57
CA CYS A 203 14.39 10.33 70.79
C CYS A 203 14.21 11.15 69.50
N GLU A 204 13.29 12.11 69.34
CA GLU A 204 12.10 12.60 70.05
C GLU A 204 11.58 13.83 69.23
N LEU A 205 10.30 14.22 69.43
CA LEU A 205 9.67 15.54 69.13
C LEU A 205 9.48 15.95 67.64
N ALA A 206 8.26 15.99 67.11
CA ALA A 206 7.17 16.96 67.34
C ALA A 206 7.45 18.35 66.73
N ASP A 207 6.87 18.62 65.55
CA ASP A 207 5.72 19.53 65.34
C ASP A 207 5.09 19.27 63.96
#